data_AF-A0A0D3JRE2-F1
#
_entry.id   AF-A0A0D3JRE2-F1
#
_cell.length_a   1.000
_cell.length_b   1.000
_cell.length_c   1.000
_cell.angle_alpha   90.00
_cell.angle_beta   90.00
_cell.angle_gamma   90.00
#
_symmetry.space_group_name_H-M   'P 1'
#
loop_
_entity.id
_entity.type
_entity.pdbx_description
1 polymer ?
#
loop_
_entity_poly.entity_id
_entity_poly.type
_entity_poly.pdbx_seq_one_letter_code
_entity_poly.pdbx_strand_id
1 'polypeptide(L)' 'VHRILASKACRRAIMFGDMLDATQCQAPYLPSSPTPALLTKLAGCAMPFFCAHGRPSIAPM' A
#
# COMPACT_ATOMS: atom_id res chain seq x y z
N VAL A 1 -17.36 4.44 12.83
CA VAL A 1 -16.32 5.12 12.00
C VAL A 1 -15.35 4.14 11.33
N HIS A 2 -14.78 3.16 12.04
CA HIS A 2 -13.81 2.19 11.51
C HIS A 2 -14.23 1.50 10.20
N ARG A 3 -15.46 0.95 10.14
CA ARG A 3 -15.99 0.26 8.95
C ARG A 3 -16.04 1.14 7.69
N ILE A 4 -16.36 2.43 7.84
CA ILE A 4 -16.43 3.37 6.72
C ILE A 4 -15.03 3.67 6.19
N LEU A 5 -14.06 3.87 7.10
CA LEU A 5 -12.66 4.09 6.73
C LEU A 5 -12.05 2.86 6.06
N ALA A 6 -12.29 1.65 6.57
CA ALA A 6 -11.84 0.41 5.95
C ALA A 6 -12.40 0.25 4.53
N SER A 7 -13.70 0.50 4.34
CA SER A 7 -14.34 0.49 3.01
C SER A 7 -13.75 1.54 2.06
N LYS A 8 -13.48 2.76 2.55
CA LYS A 8 -12.84 3.82 1.76
C LYS A 8 -11.40 3.47 1.38
N ALA A 9 -10.64 2.85 2.28
CA ALA A 9 -9.27 2.42 2.01
C ALA A 9 -9.22 1.34 0.93
N CYS A 10 -10.11 0.32 1.01
CA CYS A 10 -10.19 -0.75 0.01
C CYS A 10 -10.53 -0.20 -1.38
N ARG A 11 -11.55 0.66 -1.49
CA ARG A 11 -11.99 1.21 -2.78
C ARG A 11 -11.02 2.18 -3.46
N ARG A 12 -9.95 2.57 -2.78
CA ARG A 12 -8.91 3.48 -3.31
C ARG A 12 -7.52 2.85 -3.32
N ALA A 13 -7.42 1.58 -2.98
CA ALA A 13 -6.15 0.86 -3.02
C ALA A 13 -5.77 0.52 -4.47
N ILE A 14 -4.50 0.16 -4.67
CA ILE A 14 -4.05 -0.49 -5.90
C ILE A 14 -4.75 -1.86 -5.99
N MET A 15 -5.29 -2.19 -7.16
CA MET A 15 -6.10 -3.38 -7.41
C MET A 15 -5.30 -4.46 -8.13
N PHE A 16 -5.83 -5.68 -8.14
CA PHE A 16 -5.30 -6.75 -8.96
C PHE A 16 -5.47 -6.40 -10.44
N GLY A 17 -4.39 -6.51 -11.21
CA GLY A 17 -4.35 -6.16 -12.63
C GLY A 17 -3.83 -4.76 -12.93
N ASP A 18 -3.65 -3.90 -11.91
CA ASP A 18 -2.99 -2.62 -12.10
C ASP A 18 -1.50 -2.83 -12.46
N MET A 19 -1.03 -2.16 -13.52
CA MET A 19 0.37 -2.17 -13.89
C MET A 19 1.17 -1.29 -12.93
N LEU A 20 2.23 -1.86 -12.36
CA LEU A 20 3.16 -1.14 -11.49
C LEU A 20 4.57 -1.27 -12.03
N ASP A 21 5.23 -0.13 -12.20
CA ASP A 21 6.65 -0.09 -12.51
C ASP A 21 7.49 -0.33 -11.25
N ALA A 22 8.73 -0.78 -11.43
CA ALA A 22 9.65 -1.06 -10.32
C ALA A 22 9.83 0.16 -9.39
N THR A 23 9.77 1.38 -9.92
CA THR A 23 9.88 2.62 -9.15
C THR A 23 8.68 2.85 -8.23
N GLN A 24 7.47 2.47 -8.66
CA GLN A 24 6.26 2.56 -7.85
C GLN A 24 6.25 1.54 -6.72
N CYS A 25 6.93 0.40 -6.90
CA CYS A 25 7.09 -0.63 -5.89
C CYS A 25 8.20 -0.31 -4.87
N GLN A 26 9.41 0.02 -5.35
CA GLN A 26 10.66 -0.10 -4.57
C GLN A 26 11.52 1.17 -4.47
N ALA A 27 11.24 2.25 -5.22
CA ALA A 27 12.24 3.32 -5.34
C ALA A 27 12.48 4.11 -4.03
N PRO A 28 13.75 4.51 -3.76
CA PRO A 28 14.05 5.58 -2.81
C PRO A 28 13.41 6.90 -3.27
N TYR A 29 13.06 7.76 -2.32
CA TYR A 29 12.43 9.06 -2.56
C TYR A 29 13.12 9.82 -3.71
N LEU A 30 12.47 9.87 -4.88
CA LEU A 30 12.85 10.79 -5.95
C LEU A 30 11.98 12.04 -5.83
N PRO A 31 12.58 13.24 -5.79
CA PRO A 31 11.84 14.50 -5.70
C PRO A 31 10.94 14.78 -6.92
N SER A 32 11.04 13.98 -8.00
CA SER A 32 10.20 14.06 -9.19
C SER A 32 8.93 13.19 -9.14
N SER A 33 8.76 12.32 -8.13
CA SER A 33 7.52 11.54 -7.96
C SER A 33 6.69 12.12 -6.81
N PRO A 34 5.48 12.67 -7.05
CA PRO A 34 4.62 13.17 -5.98
C PRO A 34 4.10 12.07 -5.05
N THR A 35 4.37 10.79 -5.37
CA THR A 35 3.84 9.63 -4.67
C THR A 35 4.96 8.74 -4.14
N PRO A 36 5.07 8.53 -2.81
CA PRO A 36 6.08 7.63 -2.27
C PRO A 36 5.83 6.18 -2.70
N ALA A 37 6.91 5.41 -2.87
CA ALA A 37 6.87 4.01 -3.27
C ALA A 37 6.02 3.17 -2.32
N LEU A 38 5.40 2.11 -2.85
CA LEU A 38 4.46 1.25 -2.13
C LEU A 38 5.07 0.66 -0.86
N LEU A 39 6.29 0.12 -0.96
CA LEU A 39 6.97 -0.48 0.21
C LEU A 39 7.30 0.57 1.28
N THR A 40 7.69 1.78 0.89
CA THR A 40 7.96 2.89 1.82
C THR A 40 6.70 3.31 2.58
N LYS A 41 5.56 3.42 1.87
CA LYS A 41 4.26 3.71 2.50
C LYS A 41 3.83 2.61 3.45
N LEU A 42 4.00 1.36 3.07
CA LEU A 42 3.64 0.22 3.90
C LEU A 42 4.51 0.18 5.16
N ALA A 43 5.82 0.38 5.04
CA ALA A 43 6.75 0.42 6.17
C ALA A 43 6.43 1.52 7.19
N GLY A 44 5.82 2.63 6.77
CA GLY A 44 5.36 3.70 7.65
C GLY A 44 4.05 3.42 8.39
N CYS A 45 3.36 2.31 8.12
CA CYS A 45 2.11 1.97 8.78
C CYS A 45 2.34 1.33 10.14
N ALA A 46 1.51 1.67 11.14
CA ALA A 46 1.59 1.07 12.48
C ALA A 46 1.37 -0.45 12.50
N MET A 47 0.61 -0.98 11.54
CA MET A 47 0.35 -2.42 11.38
C MET A 47 0.46 -2.79 9.89
N PRO A 48 1.67 -3.02 9.37
CA PRO A 48 1.93 -3.17 7.93
C PRO A 48 1.65 -4.57 7.39
N PHE A 49 1.49 -5.56 8.27
CA PHE A 49 1.34 -6.96 7.88
C PHE A 49 -0.10 -7.38 7.63
N PHE A 50 -1.08 -6.56 8.03
CA PHE A 50 -2.50 -6.83 7.83
C PHE A 50 -3.21 -5.58 7.30
N CYS A 51 -4.12 -5.77 6.35
CA CYS A 51 -5.01 -4.70 5.93
C CYS A 51 -6.10 -4.44 6.98
N ALA A 52 -6.84 -3.35 6.83
CA ALA A 52 -7.95 -2.98 7.74
C ALA A 52 -9.10 -4.02 7.83
N HIS A 53 -9.08 -5.06 6.99
CA HIS A 53 -10.03 -6.18 6.99
C HIS A 53 -9.43 -7.48 7.53
N GLY A 54 -8.18 -7.46 8.00
CA GLY A 54 -7.51 -8.62 8.58
C GLY A 54 -6.87 -9.58 7.57
N ARG A 55 -6.79 -9.22 6.28
CA ARG A 55 -6.03 -10.02 5.29
C ARG A 55 -4.53 -9.72 5.41
N PRO A 56 -3.64 -10.72 5.29
CA PRO A 56 -2.20 -10.48 5.29
C PRO A 56 -1.81 -9.64 4.06
N SER A 57 -0.95 -8.65 4.27
CA SER A 57 -0.46 -7.75 3.22
C SER A 57 0.84 -8.25 2.55
N ILE A 58 1.64 -9.05 3.26
CA ILE A 58 2.88 -9.68 2.79
C ILE A 58 2.99 -11.07 3.42
N ALA A 59 3.58 -12.03 2.71
CA ALA A 59 3.91 -13.36 3.23
C ALA A 59 5.34 -13.76 2.81
N PRO A 60 6.08 -14.55 3.62
CA PRO A 60 7.33 -15.18 3.21
C PRO A 60 7.11 -16.16 2.06
N MET A 61 8.12 -16.32 1.20
CA MET A 61 8.13 -17.33 0.12
C MET A 61 9.22 -18.37 0.37
#